data_AF-A0A2R6CX24-F1
#
_entry.id   AF-A0A2R6CX24-F1
#
_cell.length_a   1.000
_cell.length_b   1.000
_cell.length_c   1.000
_cell.angle_alpha   90.00
_cell.angle_beta   90.00
_cell.angle_gamma   90.00
#
_symmetry.space_group_name_H-M   'P 1'
#
loop_
_entity.id
_entity.type
_entity.pdbx_description
1 polymer ?
#
loop_
_entity_poly.entity_id
_entity_poly.type
_entity_poly.pdbx_seq_one_letter_code
_entity_poly.pdbx_strand_id
1 'polypeptide(L)' 'MTPLSDDSEATDLRTADAVLAVIPASLLLAIVVAVALPFSWGTALAAGSVPATGSIGYALFYDPPTARE' A
#
# COMPACT_ATOMS: atom_id res chain seq x y z
N MET A 1 -18.62 26.77 -20.15
CA MET A 1 -19.15 25.73 -19.26
C MET A 1 -18.39 24.47 -19.62
N THR A 2 -17.29 24.18 -18.92
CA THR A 2 -16.22 23.28 -19.40
C THR A 2 -16.30 21.94 -18.63
N PRO A 3 -16.68 20.82 -19.26
CA PRO A 3 -16.80 19.52 -18.60
C PRO A 3 -15.50 18.68 -18.69
N LEU A 4 -14.33 19.27 -18.44
CA LEU A 4 -13.04 18.57 -18.61
C LEU A 4 -12.55 17.86 -17.33
N SER A 5 -13.15 18.15 -16.17
CA SER A 5 -12.68 17.66 -14.86
C SER A 5 -13.21 16.27 -14.47
N ASP A 6 -14.31 15.82 -15.07
CA ASP A 6 -15.03 14.59 -14.69
C ASP A 6 -14.24 13.30 -15.04
N ASP A 7 -13.63 13.26 -16.23
CA ASP A 7 -12.80 12.12 -16.69
C ASP A 7 -11.53 11.91 -15.85
N SER A 8 -10.95 13.00 -15.32
CA SER A 8 -9.75 12.92 -14.48
C SER A 8 -10.08 12.36 -13.10
N GLU A 9 -11.18 12.80 -12.48
CA GLU A 9 -11.64 12.32 -11.18
C GLU A 9 -12.03 10.83 -11.25
N ALA A 10 -12.71 10.41 -12.32
CA ALA A 10 -13.01 9.01 -12.56
C ALA A 10 -11.75 8.14 -12.72
N THR A 11 -10.70 8.69 -13.35
CA THR A 11 -9.41 7.99 -13.52
C THR A 11 -8.68 7.87 -12.18
N ASP A 12 -8.64 8.93 -11.38
CA ASP A 12 -8.02 8.95 -10.05
C ASP A 12 -8.73 7.99 -9.09
N LEU A 13 -10.07 7.95 -9.10
CA LEU A 13 -10.86 6.99 -8.32
C LEU A 13 -10.56 5.54 -8.73
N ARG A 14 -10.41 5.28 -10.03
CA ARG A 14 -10.11 3.94 -10.56
C ARG A 14 -8.68 3.50 -10.23
N THR A 15 -7.73 4.44 -10.21
CA THR A 15 -6.37 4.20 -9.73
C THR A 15 -6.35 3.95 -8.23
N ALA A 16 -7.11 4.72 -7.44
CA ALA A 16 -7.24 4.50 -6.00
C ALA A 16 -7.85 3.13 -5.68
N ASP A 17 -8.89 2.71 -6.41
CA ASP A 17 -9.49 1.37 -6.27
C ASP A 17 -8.49 0.26 -6.63
N ALA A 18 -7.68 0.45 -7.67
CA ALA A 18 -6.64 -0.51 -8.05
C ALA A 18 -5.56 -0.65 -6.95
N VAL A 19 -5.14 0.47 -6.34
CA VAL A 19 -4.21 0.46 -5.20
C VAL A 19 -4.86 -0.20 -3.98
N LEU A 20 -6.13 0.08 -3.72
CA LEU A 20 -6.87 -0.51 -2.61
C LEU A 20 -7.03 -2.02 -2.79
N ALA A 21 -7.19 -2.51 -4.03
CA ALA A 21 -7.23 -3.94 -4.35
C ALA A 21 -5.86 -4.64 -4.24
N VAL A 22 -4.76 -3.91 -4.46
CA VAL A 22 -3.39 -4.43 -4.30
C VAL A 22 -3.07 -4.77 -2.85
N ILE A 23 -3.59 -4.00 -1.88
CA ILE A 23 -3.37 -4.25 -0.45
C ILE A 23 -3.82 -5.66 -0.03
N PRO A 24 -5.10 -6.06 -0.16
CA PRO A 24 -5.55 -7.39 0.21
C PRO A 24 -4.96 -8.49 -0.69
N ALA A 25 -4.68 -8.19 -1.97
CA ALA A 25 -4.04 -9.15 -2.87
C ALA A 25 -2.62 -9.52 -2.43
N SER A 26 -1.82 -8.53 -1.99
CA SER A 26 -0.48 -8.77 -1.45
C SER A 26 -0.51 -9.56 -0.13
N LEU A 27 -1.53 -9.31 0.70
CA LEU A 27 -1.78 -10.00 1.96
C LEU A 27 -2.16 -11.48 1.72
N LEU A 28 -3.04 -11.74 0.76
CA LEU A 28 -3.39 -13.10 0.34
C LEU A 28 -2.18 -13.84 -0.23
N LEU A 29 -1.37 -13.18 -1.06
CA LEU A 29 -0.13 -13.77 -1.58
C LEU A 29 0.83 -14.13 -0.45
N ALA A 30 1.01 -13.25 0.54
CA ALA A 30 1.85 -13.50 1.71
C ALA A 30 1.33 -14.68 2.55
N ILE A 31 0.02 -14.81 2.72
CA ILE A 31 -0.60 -15.94 3.42
C ILE A 31 -0.36 -17.25 2.67
N VAL A 32 -0.53 -17.26 1.34
CA VAL A 32 -0.27 -18.45 0.51
C VAL A 32 1.20 -18.88 0.63
N VAL A 33 2.12 -17.92 0.58
CA VAL A 33 3.57 -18.17 0.75
C VAL A 33 3.88 -18.67 2.17
N ALA A 34 3.25 -18.12 3.20
CA ALA A 34 3.44 -18.52 4.59
C ALA A 34 2.90 -19.93 4.89
N VAL A 35 1.80 -20.34 4.25
CA VAL A 35 1.22 -21.69 4.38
C VAL A 35 2.05 -22.72 3.60
N ALA A 36 2.63 -22.33 2.46
CA ALA A 36 3.40 -23.23 1.60
C ALA A 36 4.84 -23.49 2.08
N LEU A 37 5.42 -22.62 2.92
CA LEU A 37 6.80 -22.72 3.38
C LEU A 37 6.87 -22.89 4.91
N PRO A 38 7.57 -23.90 5.45
CA PRO A 38 7.92 -23.91 6.87
C PRO A 38 8.89 -22.75 7.12
N PHE A 39 8.36 -21.65 7.64
CA PHE A 39 9.09 -20.39 7.75
C PHE A 39 10.21 -20.48 8.79
N SER A 40 11.45 -20.26 8.34
CA SER A 40 12.56 -19.93 9.22
C SER A 40 12.29 -18.58 9.89
N TRP A 41 12.68 -18.44 11.17
CA TRP A 41 12.57 -17.19 11.93
C TRP A 41 13.20 -15.99 11.20
N GLY A 42 14.28 -16.22 10.46
CA GLY A 42 14.93 -15.18 9.65
C GLY A 42 14.04 -14.65 8.53
N THR A 43 13.30 -15.54 7.86
CA THR A 43 12.37 -15.15 6.79
C THR A 43 11.17 -14.40 7.35
N ALA A 44 10.68 -14.77 8.54
CA ALA A 44 9.59 -14.07 9.22
C ALA A 44 9.99 -12.64 9.61
N LEU A 45 11.18 -12.47 10.18
CA LEU A 45 11.72 -11.16 10.54
C LEU A 45 12.01 -10.30 9.30
N ALA A 46 12.57 -10.87 8.24
CA ALA A 46 12.80 -10.16 6.98
C ALA A 46 11.47 -9.70 6.36
N ALA A 47 10.46 -10.57 6.32
CA ALA A 47 9.14 -10.25 5.79
C ALA A 47 8.44 -9.16 6.60
N GLY A 48 8.56 -9.16 7.94
CA GLY A 48 8.00 -8.11 8.80
C GLY A 48 8.77 -6.78 8.73
N SER A 49 10.08 -6.81 8.47
CA SER A 49 10.91 -5.61 8.38
C SER A 49 10.59 -4.73 7.16
N VAL A 50 10.10 -5.34 6.07
CA VAL A 50 9.70 -4.61 4.85
C VAL A 50 8.55 -3.62 5.12
N PRO A 51 7.36 -4.02 5.61
CA PRO A 51 6.30 -3.09 5.97
C PRO A 51 6.70 -2.16 7.13
N ALA A 52 7.48 -2.61 8.12
CA ALA A 52 7.94 -1.73 9.21
C ALA A 52 8.81 -0.57 8.71
N THR A 53 9.75 -0.86 7.80
CA THR A 53 10.60 0.18 7.16
C THR A 53 9.76 1.08 6.25
N GLY A 54 8.79 0.51 5.54
CA GLY A 54 7.85 1.26 4.72
C GLY A 54 7.00 2.24 5.53
N SER A 55 6.48 1.84 6.70
CA SER A 55 5.74 2.71 7.62
C SER A 55 6.59 3.85 8.16
N ILE A 56 7.85 3.57 8.52
CA ILE A 56 8.80 4.59 8.99
C ILE A 56 9.11 5.59 7.87
N GLY A 57 9.41 5.10 6.65
CA GLY A 57 9.62 5.97 5.49
C GLY A 57 8.39 6.82 5.18
N TYR A 58 7.20 6.24 5.21
CA TYR A 58 5.96 7.00 5.02
C TYR A 58 5.82 8.09 6.09
N ALA A 59 6.02 7.78 7.38
CA ALA A 59 5.90 8.77 8.44
C ALA A 59 6.93 9.92 8.35
N LEU A 60 8.12 9.66 7.82
CA LEU A 60 9.18 10.68 7.67
C LEU A 60 9.01 11.58 6.44
N PHE A 61 8.39 11.07 5.37
CA PHE A 61 8.31 11.77 4.09
C PHE A 61 6.88 12.16 3.67
N TYR A 62 5.86 11.63 4.36
CA TYR A 62 4.49 12.08 4.18
C TYR A 62 4.33 13.45 4.84
N ASP A 63 4.01 14.45 4.02
CA ASP A 63 3.59 15.78 4.46
C ASP A 63 2.05 15.79 4.51
N PRO A 64 1.43 15.64 5.69
CA PRO A 64 -0.02 15.63 5.78
C PRO A 64 -0.58 17.02 5.44
N PRO A 65 -1.66 17.12 4.65
CA PRO A 65 -2.23 18.40 4.23
C PRO A 65 -2.70 19.28 5.39
N THR A 66 -2.92 18.70 6.57
CA THR A 66 -3.29 19.41 7.81
C THR A 66 -2.11 20.01 8.57
N ALA A 67 -0.86 19.78 8.15
CA ALA A 67 0.33 20.33 8.82
C ALA A 67 0.72 21.75 8.34
N ARG A 68 0.04 22.30 7.34
CA ARG A 68 0.19 23.71 6.92
C ARG A 68 -0.88 24.57 7.61
N GLU A 69 -0.59 25.05 8.80
CA GLU A 69 -1.25 26.20 9.45
C GLU A 69 -0.26 27.35 9.63
#